data_AF-A0A0T6AZ80-F1
#
_entry.id   AF-A0A0T6AZ80-F1
#
_cell.length_a   1.000
_cell.length_b   1.000
_cell.length_c   1.000
_cell.angle_alpha   90.00
_cell.angle_beta   90.00
_cell.angle_gamma   90.00
#
_symmetry.space_group_name_H-M   'P 1'
#
loop_
_entity.id
_entity.type
_entity.pdbx_description
1 polymer ?
#
loop_
_entity_poly.entity_id
_entity_poly.type
_entity_poly.pdbx_seq_one_letter_code
_entity_poly.pdbx_strand_id
1 'polypeptide(L)'
;MGVCGEKLVVGTAGRKILVWDIRNMAYTLQKRESSLKYQTRAIRCFPNKQGFVLSSIEGRVAVEYLDTNPEIQKKKYAFKCHRIKEDGLEKIYPVNAISFHPTHNTFATGGSDGYVNIWDGFNKKRLCQFHQYHTSVTSLSFSHNGSVLAIACSYFLSEDNPPTPLPEDTIYIRTVTDQETKPKFSTS
;
A
#
# COMPACT_ATOMS: atom_id res chain seq x y z
N MET A 1 -5.05 -0.92 10.11
CA MET A 1 -6.00 0.20 10.28
C MET A 1 -5.39 1.49 9.75
N GLY A 2 -6.20 2.52 9.51
CA GLY A 2 -5.77 3.87 9.17
C GLY A 2 -6.80 4.91 9.58
N VAL A 3 -6.37 6.15 9.83
CA VAL A 3 -7.24 7.26 10.24
C VAL A 3 -7.36 8.26 9.09
N CYS A 4 -8.57 8.78 8.88
CA CYS A 4 -8.95 9.65 7.79
C CYS A 4 -9.84 10.78 8.31
N GLY A 5 -9.23 11.88 8.75
CA GLY A 5 -9.94 12.89 9.53
C GLY A 5 -10.51 12.28 10.80
N GLU A 6 -11.82 12.35 10.99
CA GLU A 6 -12.53 11.79 12.15
C GLU A 6 -12.93 10.31 11.94
N LYS A 7 -12.56 9.70 10.82
CA LYS A 7 -12.92 8.32 10.51
C LYS A 7 -11.78 7.36 10.79
N LEU A 8 -12.04 6.30 11.56
CA LEU A 8 -11.13 5.18 11.72
C LEU A 8 -11.53 4.04 10.77
N VAL A 9 -10.61 3.59 9.93
CA VAL A 9 -10.79 2.48 8.97
C VAL A 9 -10.00 1.26 9.43
N VAL A 10 -10.66 0.14 9.65
CA VAL A 10 -10.06 -1.12 10.10
C VAL A 10 -10.43 -2.25 9.15
N GLY A 11 -9.45 -3.08 8.81
CA GLY A 11 -9.66 -4.33 8.08
C GLY A 11 -9.52 -5.49 9.04
N THR A 12 -10.36 -6.49 8.90
CA THR A 12 -10.40 -7.67 9.76
C THR A 12 -9.86 -8.91 9.04
N ALA A 13 -9.56 -9.96 9.81
CA ALA A 13 -9.24 -11.29 9.26
C ALA A 13 -10.34 -11.83 8.35
N GLY A 14 -11.61 -11.56 8.66
CA GLY A 14 -12.77 -11.95 7.84
C GLY A 14 -12.97 -11.13 6.56
N ARG A 15 -11.93 -10.46 6.04
CA ARG A 15 -11.98 -9.55 4.87
C ARG A 15 -13.05 -8.46 4.96
N LYS A 16 -13.46 -8.07 6.17
CA LYS A 16 -14.40 -6.96 6.36
C LYS A 16 -13.63 -5.67 6.59
N ILE A 17 -14.13 -4.58 6.02
CA ILE A 17 -13.71 -3.22 6.30
C ILE A 17 -14.79 -2.56 7.15
N LEU A 18 -14.37 -2.07 8.30
CA LEU A 18 -15.19 -1.41 9.29
C LEU A 18 -14.73 0.05 9.39
N VAL A 19 -15.69 0.97 9.43
CA VAL A 19 -15.43 2.41 9.55
C VAL A 19 -16.19 2.94 10.76
N TRP A 20 -15.51 3.68 11.64
CA TRP A 20 -16.10 4.36 12.79
C TRP A 20 -15.84 5.86 12.75
N ASP A 21 -16.66 6.63 13.46
CA ASP A 21 -16.32 7.98 13.89
C ASP A 21 -15.49 7.87 15.18
N ILE A 22 -14.28 8.45 15.21
CA ILE A 22 -13.42 8.40 16.40
C ILE A 22 -13.98 9.19 17.59
N ARG A 23 -14.92 10.10 17.35
CA ARG A 23 -15.61 10.87 18.40
C ARG A 23 -16.74 10.07 19.04
N ASN A 24 -17.28 9.07 18.34
CA ASN A 24 -18.29 8.16 18.85
C ASN A 24 -18.12 6.76 18.24
N MET A 25 -17.43 5.87 18.98
CA MET A 25 -17.13 4.51 18.53
C MET A 25 -18.18 3.47 18.92
N ALA A 26 -19.35 3.87 19.44
CA ALA A 26 -20.38 2.94 19.90
C ALA A 26 -20.94 2.05 18.76
N TYR A 27 -20.96 2.58 17.53
CA TYR A 27 -21.45 1.87 16.35
C TYR A 27 -20.56 2.13 15.12
N THR A 28 -20.50 1.15 14.22
CA THR A 28 -19.83 1.31 12.93
C THR A 28 -20.65 2.21 12.01
N LEU A 29 -20.01 3.21 11.41
CA LEU A 29 -20.58 4.01 10.31
C LEU A 29 -20.75 3.18 9.04
N GLN A 30 -19.79 2.31 8.74
CA GLN A 30 -19.82 1.46 7.56
C GLN A 30 -19.28 0.06 7.89
N LYS A 31 -19.91 -0.96 7.31
CA LYS A 31 -19.44 -2.34 7.32
C LYS A 31 -19.56 -2.88 5.91
N ARG A 32 -18.42 -3.20 5.30
CA ARG A 32 -18.34 -3.68 3.91
C ARG A 32 -17.31 -4.79 3.77
N GLU A 33 -17.35 -5.47 2.63
CA GLU A 33 -16.32 -6.44 2.26
C GLU A 33 -15.16 -5.74 1.56
N SER A 34 -13.94 -6.23 1.78
CA SER A 34 -12.76 -5.78 1.07
C SER A 34 -12.88 -6.11 -0.41
N SER A 35 -12.41 -5.21 -1.27
CA SER A 35 -12.25 -5.48 -2.71
C SER A 35 -11.17 -6.53 -3.02
N LEU A 36 -10.38 -6.94 -2.01
CA LEU A 36 -9.33 -7.96 -2.14
C LEU A 36 -9.86 -9.34 -1.77
N LYS A 37 -9.48 -10.35 -2.56
CA LYS A 37 -9.97 -11.74 -2.37
C LYS A 37 -9.27 -12.45 -1.21
N TYR A 38 -8.05 -12.04 -0.89
CA TYR A 38 -7.22 -12.65 0.16
C TYR A 38 -6.98 -11.68 1.31
N GLN A 39 -6.32 -12.21 2.35
CA GLN A 39 -6.07 -11.52 3.61
C GLN A 39 -5.47 -10.12 3.40
N THR A 40 -6.10 -9.11 4.00
CA THR A 40 -5.59 -7.74 4.04
C THR A 40 -4.34 -7.67 4.93
N ARG A 41 -3.31 -6.97 4.47
CA ARG A 41 -2.02 -6.84 5.15
C ARG A 41 -1.82 -5.43 5.71
N ALA A 42 -2.07 -4.40 4.91
CA ALA A 42 -2.01 -3.01 5.35
C ALA A 42 -3.23 -2.20 4.87
N ILE A 43 -3.54 -1.15 5.64
CA ILE A 43 -4.54 -0.13 5.31
C ILE A 43 -3.93 1.23 5.57
N ARG A 44 -4.03 2.15 4.61
CA ARG A 44 -3.66 3.56 4.78
C ARG A 44 -4.68 4.47 4.13
N CYS A 45 -4.97 5.60 4.74
CA CYS A 45 -5.94 6.56 4.22
C CYS A 45 -5.25 7.61 3.36
N PHE A 46 -5.94 8.13 2.34
CA PHE A 46 -5.41 9.22 1.54
C PHE A 46 -5.28 10.49 2.41
N PRO A 47 -4.20 11.28 2.26
CA PRO A 47 -4.06 12.58 2.93
C PRO A 47 -5.23 13.54 2.65
N ASN A 48 -5.79 13.51 1.44
CA ASN A 48 -6.95 14.30 1.05
C ASN A 48 -8.30 13.83 1.64
N LYS A 49 -8.28 12.78 2.45
CA LYS A 49 -9.43 12.21 3.17
C LYS A 49 -10.54 11.58 2.32
N GLN A 50 -10.33 11.38 1.01
CA GLN A 50 -11.36 10.86 0.11
C GLN A 50 -11.56 9.34 0.23
N GLY A 51 -10.53 8.61 0.66
CA GLY A 51 -10.53 7.16 0.61
C GLY A 51 -9.38 6.53 1.38
N PHE A 52 -9.12 5.28 1.06
CA PHE A 52 -8.03 4.48 1.60
C PHE A 52 -7.55 3.43 0.60
N VAL A 53 -6.36 2.91 0.88
CA VAL A 53 -5.69 1.88 0.12
C VAL A 53 -5.53 0.66 1.01
N LEU A 54 -5.84 -0.50 0.46
CA LEU A 54 -5.68 -1.81 1.07
C LEU A 54 -4.60 -2.58 0.33
N SER A 55 -3.80 -3.36 1.04
CA SER A 55 -2.89 -4.34 0.44
C SER A 55 -3.23 -5.76 0.87
N SER A 56 -2.84 -6.77 0.10
CA SER A 56 -3.07 -8.19 0.44
C SER A 56 -1.84 -9.06 0.31
N ILE A 57 -1.97 -10.30 0.78
CA ILE A 57 -0.96 -11.37 0.64
C ILE A 57 -0.79 -11.87 -0.81
N GLU A 58 -1.69 -11.52 -1.74
CA GLU A 58 -1.64 -11.97 -3.16
C GLU A 58 -1.02 -10.92 -4.11
N GLY A 59 -0.14 -10.06 -3.60
CA GLY A 59 0.55 -9.07 -4.41
C GLY A 59 -0.38 -8.05 -5.06
N ARG A 60 -1.51 -7.75 -4.41
CA ARG A 60 -2.52 -6.80 -4.90
C ARG A 60 -2.72 -5.65 -3.94
N VAL A 61 -3.15 -4.54 -4.52
CA VAL A 61 -3.59 -3.34 -3.82
C VAL A 61 -4.98 -2.96 -4.33
N ALA A 62 -5.84 -2.47 -3.45
CA ALA A 62 -7.14 -1.90 -3.79
C ALA A 62 -7.24 -0.45 -3.32
N VAL A 63 -7.82 0.40 -4.17
CA VAL A 63 -8.17 1.79 -3.86
C VAL A 63 -9.67 1.87 -3.62
N GLU A 64 -10.07 2.31 -2.44
CA GLU A 64 -11.46 2.43 -2.03
C GLU A 64 -11.81 3.83 -1.53
N TYR A 65 -13.08 4.22 -1.70
CA TYR A 65 -13.57 5.55 -1.32
C TYR A 65 -14.52 5.48 -0.11
N LEU A 66 -14.46 6.51 0.73
CA LEU A 66 -15.30 6.61 1.93
C LEU A 66 -16.71 7.14 1.63
N ASP A 67 -16.86 7.92 0.57
CA ASP A 67 -18.16 8.41 0.09
C ASP A 67 -18.99 7.25 -0.46
N THR A 68 -20.20 7.06 0.07
CA THR A 68 -21.09 5.96 -0.26
C THR A 68 -21.92 6.18 -1.54
N ASN A 69 -21.79 7.34 -2.20
CA ASN A 69 -22.45 7.61 -3.46
C ASN A 69 -22.14 6.51 -4.50
N PRO A 70 -23.15 5.89 -5.13
CA PRO A 70 -22.96 4.81 -6.10
C PRO A 70 -21.96 5.14 -7.22
N GLU A 71 -21.96 6.36 -7.74
CA GLU A 71 -21.05 6.78 -8.82
C GLU A 71 -19.59 6.85 -8.36
N ILE A 72 -19.35 7.19 -7.08
CA ILE A 72 -17.99 7.16 -6.50
C ILE A 72 -17.60 5.73 -6.15
N GLN A 73 -18.54 4.91 -5.68
CA GLN A 73 -18.28 3.50 -5.39
C GLN A 73 -17.92 2.69 -6.65
N LYS A 74 -18.42 3.06 -7.83
CA LYS A 74 -17.98 2.49 -9.13
C LYS A 74 -16.52 2.78 -9.48
N LYS A 75 -15.91 3.81 -8.88
CA LYS A 75 -14.50 4.20 -9.15
C LYS A 75 -13.49 3.34 -8.41
N LYS A 76 -13.92 2.51 -7.45
CA LYS A 76 -13.03 1.57 -6.74
C LYS A 76 -12.37 0.62 -7.73
N TYR A 77 -11.14 0.22 -7.45
CA TYR A 77 -10.46 -0.75 -8.28
C TYR A 77 -9.33 -1.43 -7.51
N ALA A 78 -8.87 -2.57 -8.03
CA ALA A 78 -7.72 -3.29 -7.51
C ALA A 78 -6.75 -3.63 -8.65
N PHE A 79 -5.47 -3.70 -8.34
CA PHE A 79 -4.41 -3.93 -9.33
C PHE A 79 -3.26 -4.77 -8.76
N LYS A 80 -2.46 -5.34 -9.66
CA LYS A 80 -1.28 -6.16 -9.33
C LYS A 80 -0.09 -5.25 -9.03
N CYS A 81 0.71 -5.57 -8.01
CA CYS A 81 1.83 -4.74 -7.56
C CYS A 81 3.16 -5.50 -7.51
N HIS A 82 3.25 -6.51 -6.64
CA HIS A 82 4.50 -7.18 -6.29
C HIS A 82 4.51 -8.60 -6.84
N ARG A 83 5.05 -8.72 -8.06
CA ARG A 83 5.10 -9.95 -8.85
C ARG A 83 6.38 -9.95 -9.68
N ILE A 84 7.09 -11.07 -9.68
CA ILE A 84 8.29 -11.26 -10.50
C ILE A 84 7.99 -12.37 -11.51
N LYS A 85 8.39 -12.16 -12.76
CA LYS A 85 8.33 -13.19 -13.81
C LYS A 85 9.73 -13.74 -14.01
N GLU A 86 9.92 -15.00 -13.66
CA GLU A 86 11.17 -15.75 -13.83
C GLU A 86 10.83 -17.08 -14.48
N ASP A 87 11.57 -17.46 -15.53
CA ASP A 87 11.42 -18.73 -16.26
C ASP A 87 9.98 -19.07 -16.68
N GLY A 88 9.21 -18.05 -17.08
CA GLY A 88 7.82 -18.20 -17.50
C GLY A 88 6.82 -18.37 -16.35
N LEU A 89 7.27 -18.44 -15.10
CA LEU A 89 6.44 -18.48 -13.89
C LEU A 89 6.29 -17.07 -13.29
N GLU A 90 5.07 -16.71 -12.90
CA GLU A 90 4.78 -15.46 -12.19
C GLU A 90 4.74 -15.73 -10.68
N LYS A 91 5.84 -15.44 -9.97
CA LYS A 91 5.89 -15.52 -8.51
C LYS A 91 5.22 -14.29 -7.90
N ILE A 92 4.27 -14.52 -7.00
CA ILE A 92 3.43 -13.48 -6.37
C ILE A 92 3.88 -13.29 -4.93
N TYR A 93 4.09 -12.04 -4.53
CA TYR A 93 4.60 -11.70 -3.21
C TYR A 93 3.61 -10.86 -2.42
N PRO A 94 3.48 -11.06 -1.09
CA PRO A 94 2.71 -10.18 -0.24
C PRO A 94 3.13 -8.72 -0.35
N VAL A 95 2.16 -7.82 -0.26
CA VAL A 95 2.41 -6.38 -0.16
C VAL A 95 2.32 -5.97 1.32
N ASN A 96 3.47 -5.85 1.97
CA ASN A 96 3.56 -5.72 3.42
C ASN A 96 3.28 -4.30 3.91
N ALA A 97 3.71 -3.30 3.13
CA ALA A 97 3.70 -1.92 3.56
C ALA A 97 3.06 -1.01 2.51
N ILE A 98 2.34 0.00 2.99
CA ILE A 98 1.86 1.14 2.22
C ILE A 98 2.26 2.41 2.98
N SER A 99 2.74 3.43 2.26
CA SER A 99 3.00 4.76 2.83
C SER A 99 2.59 5.84 1.84
N PHE A 100 1.85 6.84 2.28
CA PHE A 100 1.43 7.96 1.42
C PHE A 100 2.47 9.06 1.42
N HIS A 101 2.71 9.65 0.25
CA HIS A 101 3.40 10.94 0.18
C HIS A 101 2.50 12.01 0.81
N PRO A 102 3.01 12.85 1.72
CA PRO A 102 2.19 13.76 2.52
C PRO A 102 1.44 14.81 1.69
N THR A 103 1.97 15.20 0.53
CA THR A 103 1.43 16.30 -0.29
C THR A 103 0.85 15.88 -1.64
N HIS A 104 1.32 14.76 -2.22
CA HIS A 104 1.05 14.43 -3.62
C HIS A 104 -0.16 13.50 -3.81
N ASN A 105 -0.70 12.95 -2.71
CA ASN A 105 -1.70 11.88 -2.71
C ASN A 105 -1.30 10.61 -3.49
N THR A 106 -0.01 10.48 -3.83
CA THR A 106 0.61 9.26 -4.31
C THR A 106 1.04 8.40 -3.14
N PHE A 107 1.34 7.12 -3.38
CA PHE A 107 1.74 6.22 -2.32
C PHE A 107 2.79 5.22 -2.78
N ALA A 108 3.64 4.82 -1.85
CA ALA A 108 4.60 3.73 -2.00
C ALA A 108 3.98 2.42 -1.52
N THR A 109 4.30 1.32 -2.20
CA THR A 109 4.04 -0.06 -1.74
C THR A 109 5.36 -0.81 -1.62
N GLY A 110 5.54 -1.55 -0.54
CA GLY A 110 6.69 -2.42 -0.30
C GLY A 110 6.25 -3.87 -0.24
N GLY A 111 6.94 -4.74 -0.97
CA GLY A 111 6.60 -6.15 -1.07
C GLY A 111 7.70 -7.08 -0.59
N SER A 112 7.34 -8.34 -0.39
CA SER A 112 8.31 -9.40 -0.09
C SER A 112 9.21 -9.76 -1.28
N ASP A 113 8.93 -9.21 -2.46
CA ASP A 113 9.82 -9.28 -3.63
C ASP A 113 11.06 -8.36 -3.50
N GLY A 114 11.14 -7.58 -2.41
CA GLY A 114 12.23 -6.63 -2.19
C GLY A 114 12.08 -5.33 -2.98
N TYR A 115 10.99 -5.13 -3.71
CA TYR A 115 10.76 -3.90 -4.46
C TYR A 115 9.96 -2.87 -3.66
N VAL A 116 10.19 -1.60 -4.00
CA VAL A 116 9.30 -0.49 -3.66
C VAL A 116 8.76 0.10 -4.96
N ASN A 117 7.43 0.18 -5.06
CA ASN A 117 6.74 0.79 -6.20
C ASN A 117 6.02 2.07 -5.76
N ILE A 118 6.12 3.14 -6.54
CA ILE A 118 5.41 4.41 -6.31
C ILE A 118 4.23 4.51 -7.27
N TRP A 119 3.06 4.87 -6.75
CA TRP A 119 1.79 4.83 -7.47
C TRP A 119 1.02 6.14 -7.39
N ASP A 120 0.39 6.47 -8.51
CA ASP A 120 -0.72 7.41 -8.59
C ASP A 120 -2.05 6.65 -8.54
N GLY A 121 -2.72 6.73 -7.40
CA GLY A 121 -3.99 6.05 -7.15
C GLY A 121 -5.18 6.63 -7.91
N PHE A 122 -5.10 7.87 -8.39
CA PHE A 122 -6.19 8.50 -9.14
C PHE A 122 -6.07 8.22 -10.64
N ASN A 123 -4.85 8.33 -11.16
CA ASN A 123 -4.56 8.05 -12.57
C ASN A 123 -4.29 6.56 -12.86
N LYS A 124 -4.34 5.70 -11.84
CA LYS A 124 -4.15 4.24 -11.94
C LYS A 124 -2.82 3.86 -12.59
N LYS A 125 -1.74 4.59 -12.27
CA LYS A 125 -0.43 4.43 -12.91
C LYS A 125 0.67 4.20 -11.89
N ARG A 126 1.64 3.34 -12.25
CA ARG A 126 2.92 3.26 -11.55
C ARG A 126 3.79 4.42 -12.02
N LEU A 127 4.27 5.24 -11.10
CA LEU A 127 5.13 6.39 -11.39
C LEU A 127 6.60 5.98 -11.47
N CYS A 128 7.02 5.13 -10.53
CA CYS A 128 8.40 4.70 -10.38
C CYS A 128 8.45 3.32 -9.72
N GLN A 129 9.53 2.58 -9.97
CA GLN A 129 9.93 1.39 -9.22
C GLN A 129 11.40 1.60 -8.83
N PHE A 130 11.71 1.46 -7.54
CA PHE A 130 13.09 1.53 -7.07
C PHE A 130 13.83 0.22 -7.34
N HIS A 131 15.15 0.24 -7.20
CA HIS A 131 15.95 -1.00 -7.24
C HIS A 131 15.45 -2.00 -6.19
N GLN A 132 15.72 -3.28 -6.44
CA GLN A 132 15.45 -4.35 -5.51
C GLN A 132 16.36 -4.22 -4.29
N TYR A 133 15.77 -4.27 -3.09
CA TYR A 133 16.49 -4.38 -1.84
C TYR A 133 16.87 -5.84 -1.57
N HIS A 134 17.83 -6.06 -0.67
CA HIS A 134 18.43 -7.37 -0.43
C HIS A 134 17.47 -8.41 0.19
N THR A 135 16.34 -7.96 0.75
CA THR A 135 15.30 -8.84 1.32
C THR A 135 13.93 -8.16 1.29
N SER A 136 12.91 -8.80 1.87
CA SER A 136 11.54 -8.32 1.92
C SER A 136 11.43 -6.92 2.52
N VAL A 137 10.70 -6.02 1.85
CA VAL A 137 10.33 -4.72 2.42
C VAL A 137 9.17 -4.93 3.39
N THR A 138 9.40 -4.69 4.67
CA THR A 138 8.43 -4.95 5.75
C THR A 138 7.69 -3.70 6.20
N SER A 139 8.32 -2.53 6.11
CA SER A 139 7.72 -1.25 6.49
C SER A 139 8.23 -0.09 5.63
N LEU A 140 7.39 0.93 5.49
CA LEU A 140 7.66 2.15 4.71
C LEU A 140 7.11 3.37 5.46
N SER A 141 7.89 4.46 5.48
CA SER A 141 7.43 5.73 6.05
C SER A 141 8.01 6.92 5.29
N PHE A 142 7.16 7.71 4.64
CA PHE A 142 7.57 9.02 4.16
C PHE A 142 7.81 9.97 5.34
N SER A 143 8.86 10.77 5.22
CA SER A 143 9.09 11.95 6.05
C SER A 143 7.94 12.95 5.93
N HIS A 144 7.78 13.80 6.95
CA HIS A 144 6.69 14.78 7.02
C HIS A 144 6.64 15.74 5.82
N ASN A 145 7.79 16.14 5.29
CA ASN A 145 7.91 16.98 4.10
C ASN A 145 7.91 16.19 2.78
N GLY A 146 7.94 14.86 2.84
CA GLY A 146 7.92 13.96 1.68
C GLY A 146 9.25 13.79 0.95
N SER A 147 10.32 14.49 1.35
CA SER A 147 11.60 14.46 0.61
C SER A 147 12.40 13.18 0.81
N VAL A 148 12.04 12.38 1.82
CA VAL A 148 12.73 11.13 2.19
C VAL A 148 11.71 10.03 2.45
N LEU A 149 12.06 8.81 2.04
CA LEU A 149 11.35 7.57 2.36
C LEU A 149 12.27 6.65 3.19
N ALA A 150 11.83 6.29 4.39
CA ALA A 150 12.44 5.24 5.20
C ALA A 150 11.90 3.87 4.78
N ILE A 151 12.79 2.90 4.58
CA ILE A 151 12.49 1.57 4.03
C ILE A 151 13.13 0.52 4.94
N ALA A 152 12.31 -0.23 5.68
CA ALA A 152 12.77 -1.33 6.51
C ALA A 152 12.74 -2.64 5.72
N CYS A 153 13.86 -3.35 5.72
CA CYS A 153 14.03 -4.63 5.05
C CYS A 153 14.41 -5.69 6.07
N SER A 154 13.60 -6.74 6.16
CA SER A 154 13.80 -7.88 7.06
C SER A 154 13.29 -9.14 6.40
N TYR A 155 13.95 -10.27 6.61
CA TYR A 155 13.49 -11.55 6.04
C TYR A 155 12.12 -11.93 6.62
N PHE A 156 11.11 -11.93 5.76
CA PHE A 156 9.69 -12.07 6.17
C PHE A 156 8.98 -13.22 5.44
N LEU A 157 9.66 -13.88 4.51
CA LEU A 157 9.13 -15.00 3.76
C LEU A 157 9.31 -16.30 4.55
N SER A 158 8.27 -17.11 4.62
CA SER A 158 8.35 -18.49 5.10
C SER A 158 8.48 -19.39 3.87
N GLU A 159 9.69 -19.49 3.32
CA GLU A 159 10.00 -20.44 2.26
C GLU A 159 10.48 -21.77 2.86
N ASP A 160 10.25 -22.88 2.15
CA ASP A 160 10.67 -24.21 2.61
C ASP A 160 12.19 -24.30 2.81
N ASN A 161 12.95 -23.53 2.01
CA ASN A 161 14.40 -23.45 2.07
C ASN A 161 14.84 -21.98 2.23
N PRO A 162 14.89 -21.46 3.48
CA PRO A 162 15.36 -20.10 3.71
C PRO A 162 16.87 -19.97 3.45
N PRO A 163 17.35 -18.78 3.04
CA PRO A 163 18.77 -18.52 2.88
C PRO A 163 19.54 -18.71 4.20
N THR A 164 20.77 -19.22 4.10
CA THR A 164 21.69 -19.39 5.23
C THR A 164 23.05 -18.76 4.89
N PRO A 165 23.48 -17.70 5.59
CA PRO A 165 22.78 -17.01 6.68
C PRO A 165 21.52 -16.25 6.20
N LEU A 166 20.62 -15.95 7.13
CA LEU A 166 19.50 -15.06 6.85
C LEU A 166 20.02 -13.66 6.49
N PRO A 167 19.36 -12.94 5.57
CA PRO A 167 19.68 -11.55 5.28
C PRO A 167 19.58 -10.69 6.55
N GLU A 168 20.55 -9.79 6.74
CA GLU A 168 20.54 -8.86 7.87
C GLU A 168 19.37 -7.86 7.79
N ASP A 169 18.87 -7.45 8.94
CA ASP A 169 17.84 -6.41 9.03
C ASP A 169 18.46 -5.03 8.75
N THR A 170 17.91 -4.31 7.77
CA THR A 170 18.47 -3.01 7.35
C THR A 170 17.36 -1.97 7.19
N ILE A 171 17.64 -0.74 7.64
CA ILE A 171 16.81 0.43 7.35
C ILE A 171 17.55 1.31 6.34
N TYR A 172 16.95 1.53 5.17
CA TYR A 172 17.45 2.47 4.18
C TYR A 172 16.71 3.80 4.30
N ILE A 173 17.46 4.90 4.25
CA ILE A 173 16.92 6.25 4.17
C ILE A 173 17.19 6.77 2.76
N ARG A 174 16.14 6.86 1.94
CA ARG A 174 16.24 7.25 0.53
C ARG A 174 15.65 8.63 0.31
N THR A 175 16.45 9.55 -0.21
CA THR A 175 15.92 10.80 -0.78
C THR A 175 15.12 10.49 -2.04
N VAL A 176 13.94 11.09 -2.15
CA VAL A 176 13.04 10.93 -3.29
C VAL A 176 12.84 12.27 -3.99
N THR A 177 12.58 12.22 -5.28
CA THR A 177 12.35 13.41 -6.10
C THR A 177 10.89 13.57 -6.52
N ASP A 178 10.51 14.77 -6.92
CA ASP A 178 9.19 15.04 -7.53
C ASP A 178 8.97 14.20 -8.80
N GLN A 179 10.02 13.94 -9.58
CA GLN A 179 9.91 13.12 -10.79
C GLN A 179 9.49 11.67 -10.49
N GLU A 180 9.89 11.13 -9.33
CA GLU A 180 9.54 9.79 -8.87
C GLU A 180 8.18 9.74 -8.18
N THR A 181 7.77 10.83 -7.50
CA THR A 181 6.66 10.80 -6.53
C THR A 181 5.44 11.64 -6.90
N LYS A 182 5.56 12.60 -7.84
CA LYS A 182 4.47 13.50 -8.21
C LYS A 182 3.63 12.91 -9.36
N PRO A 183 2.29 13.07 -9.34
CA PRO A 183 1.45 12.74 -10.47
C PRO A 183 1.96 13.35 -11.77
N LYS A 184 2.04 12.53 -12.82
CA LYS A 184 2.37 13.00 -14.16
C LYS A 184 1.08 13.35 -14.88
N PHE A 185 0.83 14.64 -15.08
CA PHE A 185 -0.23 15.09 -15.96
C PHE A 185 0.21 14.84 -17.40
N SER A 186 -0.62 14.15 -18.18
CA SER A 186 -0.47 14.21 -19.63
C SER A 186 -0.78 15.64 -20.05
N THR A 187 0.22 16.37 -20.57
CA THR A 187 -0.06 17.50 -21.43
C THR A 187 -0.87 16.96 -22.60
N SER A 188 -2.13 17.36 -22.67
CA SER A 188 -2.99 17.13 -23.83
C SER A 188 -2.41 17.80 -25.07
#